data_AF-A0A2G9MTZ7-F1
#
_entry.id   AF-A0A2G9MTZ7-F1
#
_cell.length_a   1.000
_cell.length_b   1.000
_cell.length_c   1.000
_cell.angle_alpha   90.00
_cell.angle_beta   90.00
_cell.angle_gamma   90.00
#
_symmetry.space_group_name_H-M   'P 1'
#
loop_
_entity.id
_entity.type
_entity.pdbx_description
1 polymer ?
#
loop_
_entity_poly.entity_id
_entity_poly.type
_entity_poly.pdbx_seq_one_letter_code
_entity_poly.pdbx_strand_id
1 'polypeptide(L)' 'MGTQMTAARRGVATDEMKTVAKDEDVTLEWLIPKIANGSIIIPSNNVRPQKIHNVGIGKGLKTKVNVNIGTSTLNV' A
#
# COMPACT_ATOMS: atom_id res chain seq x y z
N MET A 1 -11.25 9.98 8.52
CA MET A 1 -10.65 8.84 7.79
C MET A 1 -9.22 8.67 8.25
N GLY A 2 -8.81 7.44 8.57
CA GLY A 2 -7.47 7.14 9.09
C GLY A 2 -6.57 6.52 8.03
N THR A 3 -5.26 6.53 8.26
CA THR A 3 -4.29 5.86 7.38
C THR A 3 -4.27 4.35 7.63
N GLN A 4 -3.74 3.60 6.67
CA GLN A 4 -3.51 2.15 6.82
C GLN A 4 -2.66 1.83 8.07
N MET A 5 -1.65 2.65 8.37
CA MET A 5 -0.86 2.53 9.60
C MET A 5 -1.71 2.73 10.87
N THR A 6 -2.64 3.68 10.87
CA THR A 6 -3.52 3.93 12.03
C THR A 6 -4.46 2.76 12.26
N ALA A 7 -5.02 2.18 11.19
CA ALA A 7 -5.86 0.99 11.27
C ALA A 7 -5.05 -0.22 11.78
N ALA A 8 -3.84 -0.43 11.25
CA ALA A 8 -2.94 -1.51 11.66
C ALA A 8 -2.56 -1.43 13.14
N ARG A 9 -2.25 -0.22 13.65
CA ARG A 9 -1.94 -0.01 15.07
C ARG A 9 -3.13 -0.27 16.00
N ARG A 10 -4.35 -0.21 15.48
CA ARG A 10 -5.59 -0.58 16.20
C ARG A 10 -5.95 -2.07 16.03
N GLY A 11 -5.13 -2.84 15.31
CA GLY A 11 -5.42 -4.24 14.97
C GLY A 11 -6.57 -4.42 13.98
N VAL A 12 -6.96 -3.36 13.26
CA VAL A 12 -8.08 -3.40 12.31
C VAL A 12 -7.56 -3.80 10.92
N ALA A 13 -8.07 -4.93 10.41
CA ALA A 13 -7.82 -5.37 9.05
C ALA A 13 -8.72 -4.63 8.05
N THR A 14 -8.12 -3.75 7.25
CA THR A 14 -8.81 -3.04 6.17
C THR A 14 -8.97 -3.93 4.93
N ASP A 15 -9.86 -3.55 4.02
CA ASP A 15 -10.03 -4.30 2.77
C ASP A 15 -8.79 -4.20 1.89
N GLU A 16 -8.05 -3.08 1.91
CA GLU A 16 -6.78 -2.96 1.19
C GLU A 16 -5.71 -3.92 1.75
N MET A 17 -5.66 -4.12 3.07
CA MET A 17 -4.77 -5.12 3.67
C MET A 17 -5.13 -6.53 3.24
N LYS A 18 -6.43 -6.86 3.12
CA LYS A 18 -6.90 -8.17 2.66
C LYS A 18 -6.49 -8.43 1.21
N THR A 19 -6.65 -7.44 0.33
CA THR A 19 -6.20 -7.52 -1.06
C THR A 19 -4.69 -7.77 -1.14
N VAL A 20 -3.90 -6.94 -0.46
CA VAL A 20 -2.43 -7.08 -0.46
C VAL A 20 -1.99 -8.42 0.12
N ALA A 21 -2.58 -8.87 1.22
CA ALA A 21 -2.28 -10.16 1.83
C ALA A 21 -2.50 -11.31 0.83
N LYS A 22 -3.63 -11.28 0.11
CA LYS A 22 -3.95 -12.26 -0.92
C LYS A 22 -2.96 -12.23 -2.09
N ASP A 23 -2.63 -11.05 -2.62
CA ASP A 23 -1.78 -10.93 -3.82
C ASP A 23 -0.30 -11.26 -3.55
N GLU A 24 0.14 -11.04 -2.30
CA GLU A 24 1.49 -11.34 -1.83
C GLU A 24 1.62 -12.75 -1.24
N ASP A 25 0.51 -13.50 -1.12
CA ASP A 25 0.45 -14.83 -0.52
C ASP A 25 0.97 -14.84 0.94
N VAL A 26 0.50 -13.87 1.74
CA VAL A 26 0.84 -13.72 3.16
C VAL A 26 -0.41 -13.62 4.02
N THR A 27 -0.29 -13.89 5.31
CA THR A 27 -1.41 -13.78 6.25
C THR A 27 -1.58 -12.35 6.77
N LEU A 28 -2.81 -11.99 7.17
CA LEU A 28 -3.10 -10.67 7.77
C LEU A 28 -2.40 -10.50 9.10
N GLU A 29 -2.31 -11.56 9.90
CA GLU A 29 -1.62 -11.59 11.19
C GLU A 29 -0.13 -11.26 11.03
N TRP A 30 0.47 -11.61 9.89
CA TRP A 30 1.85 -11.26 9.56
C TRP A 30 1.99 -9.84 9.00
N LEU A 31 1.02 -9.41 8.18
CA LEU A 31 1.05 -8.13 7.47
C LEU A 31 0.77 -6.93 8.39
N ILE A 32 -0.27 -7.02 9.24
CA ILE A 32 -0.70 -5.94 10.14
C ILE A 32 0.42 -5.41 11.04
N PRO A 33 1.17 -6.24 11.80
CA PRO A 33 2.24 -5.72 12.66
C PRO A 33 3.36 -5.03 11.86
N LYS A 34 3.60 -5.45 10.62
CA LYS A 34 4.58 -4.82 9.73
C LYS A 34 4.11 -3.48 9.17
N ILE A 35 2.80 -3.31 8.97
CA ILE A 35 2.24 -2.01 8.63
C ILE A 35 2.24 -1.10 9.86
N ALA A 36 1.89 -1.63 11.03
CA ALA A 36 1.84 -0.87 12.29
C ALA A 36 3.22 -0.32 12.70
N ASN A 37 4.29 -1.08 12.44
CA ASN A 37 5.67 -0.67 12.71
C ASN A 37 6.33 0.13 11.56
N GLY A 38 5.65 0.29 10.42
CA GLY A 38 6.14 1.08 9.28
C GLY A 38 7.11 0.36 8.34
N SER A 39 7.35 -0.94 8.50
CA SER A 39 8.20 -1.72 7.57
C SER A 39 7.53 -2.07 6.25
N ILE A 40 6.20 -2.03 6.21
CA ILE A 40 5.37 -2.17 5.00
C ILE A 40 4.37 -1.02 4.94
N ILE A 41 4.15 -0.48 3.74
CA ILE A 41 3.12 0.53 3.46
C ILE A 41 2.15 0.04 2.38
N ILE A 42 0.93 0.58 2.38
CA ILE A 42 -0.04 0.43 1.30
C ILE A 42 -0.48 1.83 0.87
N PRO A 43 -0.02 2.33 -0.30
CA PRO A 43 -0.48 3.61 -0.82
C PRO A 43 -1.95 3.51 -1.24
N SER A 44 -2.83 4.17 -0.50
CA SER A 44 -4.26 4.26 -0.79
C SER A 44 -4.78 5.64 -0.41
N ASN A 45 -4.61 6.60 -1.32
CA ASN A 45 -5.11 7.95 -1.10
C ASN A 45 -6.63 7.99 -1.39
N ASN A 46 -7.43 8.33 -0.38
CA ASN A 46 -8.89 8.36 -0.47
C ASN A 46 -9.44 9.47 -1.38
N VAL A 47 -8.66 10.52 -1.66
CA VAL A 47 -9.07 11.58 -2.61
C VAL A 47 -8.69 11.28 -4.05
N ARG A 48 -7.99 10.15 -4.31
CA ARG A 48 -7.61 9.77 -5.67
C ARG A 48 -8.86 9.33 -6.45
N PRO A 49 -9.18 9.96 -7.60
CA PRO A 49 -10.41 9.65 -8.33
C PRO A 49 -10.33 8.32 -9.09
N GLN A 50 -9.12 7.87 -9.46
CA GLN A 50 -8.97 6.61 -10.20
C GLN A 50 -9.11 5.42 -9.26
N LYS A 51 -9.84 4.38 -9.73
CA LYS A 51 -9.76 3.06 -9.11
C LYS A 51 -8.37 2.49 -9.31
N ILE A 52 -7.74 2.08 -8.22
CA ILE A 52 -6.41 1.49 -8.21
C ILE A 52 -6.45 0.09 -7.66
N HIS A 53 -5.51 -0.72 -8.09
CA HIS A 53 -5.18 -1.95 -7.41
C HIS A 53 -4.20 -1.63 -6.28
N ASN A 54 -4.58 -1.93 -5.03
CA ASN A 54 -3.74 -1.65 -3.87
C ASN A 54 -2.58 -2.63 -3.82
N VAL A 55 -1.37 -2.10 -3.64
CA VAL A 55 -0.14 -2.89 -3.58
C VAL A 55 0.61 -2.57 -2.29
N GLY A 56 1.12 -3.60 -1.63
CA GLY A 56 2.02 -3.45 -0.49
C GLY A 56 3.46 -3.22 -0.94
N ILE A 57 4.17 -2.32 -0.25
CA ILE A 57 5.59 -2.03 -0.49
C ILE A 57 6.32 -2.17 0.84
N GLY A 58 7.31 -3.07 0.91
CA GLY A 58 8.14 -3.23 2.09
C GLY A 58 8.83 -4.59 2.19
N LYS A 59 9.56 -4.80 3.28
CA LYS A 59 10.40 -5.99 3.45
C LYS A 59 9.56 -7.25 3.63
N GLY A 60 9.85 -8.28 2.82
CA GLY A 60 9.17 -9.58 2.86
C GLY A 60 8.02 -9.72 1.86
N LEU A 61 7.71 -8.66 1.11
CA LEU A 61 6.82 -8.71 -0.06
C LEU A 61 7.64 -8.87 -1.35
N LYS A 62 6.98 -9.17 -2.46
CA LYS A 62 7.61 -9.19 -3.79
C LYS A 62 8.19 -7.80 -4.12
N THR A 63 9.40 -7.75 -4.66
CA THR A 63 10.05 -6.50 -5.08
C THR A 63 9.16 -5.71 -6.05
N LYS A 64 9.01 -4.40 -5.81
CA LYS A 64 8.23 -3.48 -6.66
C LYS A 64 9.15 -2.58 -7.46
N VAL A 65 8.72 -2.22 -8.66
CA VAL A 65 9.44 -1.29 -9.56
C VAL A 65 8.55 -0.09 -9.82
N ASN A 66 9.12 1.11 -9.75
CA ASN A 66 8.45 2.36 -10.12
C ASN A 66 8.97 2.83 -11.48
N VAL A 67 8.07 3.32 -12.33
CA VAL A 67 8.41 3.89 -13.65
C VAL A 67 7.90 5.32 -13.70
N ASN A 68 8.77 6.26 -14.05
CA ASN A 68 8.41 7.66 -14.23
C ASN A 68 7.97 7.89 -15.68
N ILE A 69 6.79 8.48 -15.87
CA ILE A 69 6.21 8.79 -17.19
C ILE A 69 5.74 10.25 -17.18
N GLY A 70 6.10 11.01 -18.22
CA GLY A 70 5.71 12.41 -18.41
C GLY A 70 6.56 13.05 -19.51
N THR A 71 5.98 13.96 -20.28
CA THR A 71 6.71 14.77 -21.27
C THR A 71 7.05 16.13 -20.67
N SER A 72 8.28 16.61 -20.90
CA SER A 72 8.60 18.00 -20.61
C SER A 72 8.00 18.88 -21.70
N THR A 73 7.10 19.79 -21.34
CA THR A 73 6.69 20.86 -22.26
C THR A 73 7.89 21.79 -22.41
N LEU A 74 8.49 21.87 -23.60
CA LEU A 74 9.39 22.97 -23.93
C LEU A 74 8.51 24.22 -24.00
N ASN A 75 8.59 25.09 -22.99
CA ASN A 75 8.10 26.46 -23.11
C ASN A 75 9.08 27.19 -24.04
N VAL A 76 8.88 27.07 -25.35
CA VAL A 76 9.52 27.91 -26.38
C VAL A 76 8.60 29.06 -26.70
#